data_AF-A0A2H0TYQ1-F1
#
_entry.id   AF-A0A2H0TYQ1-F1
#
_cell.length_a   1.000
_cell.length_b   1.000
_cell.length_c   1.000
_cell.angle_alpha   90.00
_cell.angle_beta   90.00
_cell.angle_gamma   90.00
#
_symmetry.space_group_name_H-M   'P 1'
#
loop_
_entity.id
_entity.type
_entity.pdbx_description
1 polymer ?
#
loop_
_entity_poly.entity_id
_entity_poly.type
_entity_poly.pdbx_seq_one_letter_code
_entity_poly.pdbx_strand_id
1 'polypeptide(L)' 'MNYVWGILIIALGAVMVIKTDWFVENFGHSEWAEEHLGGGGTRLMYKILGIVAIILSLMGMTGLLGSVIVKVFGRLFGI' A
#
# COMPACT_ATOMS: atom_id res chain seq x y z
N MET A 1 5.64 17.74 -2.44
CA MET A 1 5.62 16.54 -3.29
C MET A 1 4.89 16.90 -4.56
N ASN A 2 5.48 16.72 -5.75
CA ASN A 2 4.76 17.02 -6.99
C ASN A 2 3.57 16.06 -7.09
N TYR A 3 2.34 16.59 -7.13
CA TYR A 3 1.09 15.82 -7.19
C TYR A 3 1.11 14.72 -8.28
N VAL A 4 1.91 14.92 -9.33
CA VAL A 4 2.24 13.94 -10.37
C VAL A 4 2.68 12.60 -9.79
N TRP A 5 3.60 12.59 -8.82
CA TRP A 5 4.08 11.35 -8.20
C TRP A 5 2.99 10.64 -7.41
N GLY A 6 2.15 11.40 -6.71
CA GLY A 6 1.05 10.82 -5.95
C GLY A 6 0.03 10.13 -6.86
N ILE A 7 -0.32 10.78 -7.97
CA ILE A 7 -1.24 10.22 -8.98
C ILE A 7 -0.66 8.95 -9.61
N LEU A 8 0.64 8.92 -9.92
CA LEU A 8 1.30 7.72 -10.46
C LEU A 8 1.24 6.54 -9.48
N ILE A 9 1.48 6.78 -8.19
CA ILE A 9 1.39 5.74 -7.15
C ILE A 9 -0.05 5.24 -6.99
N ILE A 10 -1.04 6.14 -7.06
CA ILE A 10 -2.46 5.75 -7.02
C ILE A 10 -2.81 4.88 -8.22
N ALA A 11 -2.37 5.25 -9.42
CA ALA A 11 -2.59 4.46 -10.62
C ALA A 11 -1.94 3.07 -10.51
N LEU A 12 -0.70 2.99 -10.01
CA LEU A 12 -0.02 1.73 -9.76
C LEU A 12 -0.77 0.85 -8.74
N GLY A 13 -1.21 1.45 -7.62
CA GLY A 13 -2.00 0.75 -6.61
C GLY A 13 -3.32 0.24 -7.15
N ALA A 14 -4.00 1.02 -8.00
CA ALA A 14 -5.23 0.60 -8.66
C ALA A 14 -4.99 -0.57 -9.63
N VAL A 15 -3.91 -0.53 -10.41
CA VAL A 15 -3.49 -1.65 -11.27
C VAL A 15 -3.22 -2.90 -10.44
N MET A 16 -2.56 -2.78 -9.28
CA MET A 16 -2.29 -3.91 -8.39
C MET A 16 -3.58 -4.57 -7.85
N VAL A 17 -4.60 -3.77 -7.55
CA VAL A 17 -5.91 -4.26 -7.09
C VAL A 17 -6.74 -4.90 -8.23
N ILE A 18 -6.68 -4.33 -9.44
CA ILE A 18 -7.45 -4.82 -10.59
C ILE A 18 -6.79 -6.04 -11.23
N LYS A 19 -5.46 -6.02 -11.38
CA LYS A 19 -4.66 -7.05 -12.05
C LYS A 19 -4.00 -8.00 -11.04
N THR A 20 -4.65 -8.25 -9.91
CA THR A 20 -4.10 -9.11 -8.85
C THR A 20 -3.73 -10.51 -9.37
N ASP A 21 -4.56 -11.14 -10.21
CA ASP A 21 -4.25 -12.47 -10.74
C ASP A 21 -3.00 -12.47 -11.63
N TRP A 22 -2.76 -11.39 -12.39
CA TRP A 22 -1.52 -11.23 -13.14
C TRP A 22 -0.31 -11.15 -12.20
N PHE A 23 -0.42 -10.44 -11.08
CA PHE A 23 0.66 -10.42 -10.09
C PHE A 23 0.90 -11.79 -9.47
N VAL A 24 -0.15 -12.53 -9.12
CA VAL A 24 -0.01 -13.89 -8.57
C VAL A 24 0.59 -14.86 -9.58
N GLU A 25 0.22 -14.76 -10.87
CA GLU A 25 0.77 -15.61 -11.92
C GLU A 25 2.25 -15.33 -12.21
N ASN A 26 2.68 -14.05 -12.13
CA ASN A 26 4.07 -13.67 -12.43
C ASN A 26 5.01 -13.79 -11.21
N PHE A 27 4.53 -13.49 -10.00
CA PHE A 27 5.34 -13.49 -8.78
C PHE A 27 5.12 -14.72 -7.90
N GLY A 28 4.08 -15.50 -8.18
CA GLY A 28 3.73 -16.71 -7.43
C GLY A 28 2.87 -16.45 -6.20
N HIS A 29 2.68 -17.52 -5.43
CA HIS A 29 1.95 -17.51 -4.17
C HIS A 29 2.86 -17.22 -2.98
N SER A 30 2.35 -16.52 -1.99
CA SER A 30 3.05 -16.25 -0.73
C SER A 30 2.55 -17.22 0.34
N GLU A 31 3.44 -18.10 0.82
CA GLU A 31 3.10 -19.07 1.88
C GLU A 31 2.63 -18.37 3.16
N TRP A 32 3.29 -17.28 3.56
CA TRP A 32 2.87 -16.47 4.71
C TRP A 32 1.45 -15.93 4.54
N ALA A 33 1.12 -15.46 3.34
CA ALA A 33 -0.19 -14.90 3.05
C ALA A 33 -1.27 -15.98 3.07
N GLU A 34 -1.02 -17.15 2.49
CA GLU A 34 -1.98 -18.26 2.53
C GLU A 34 -2.18 -18.79 3.97
N GLU A 35 -1.13 -18.83 4.79
CA GLU A 35 -1.20 -19.25 6.20
C GLU A 35 -2.00 -18.27 7.08
N HIS A 36 -1.78 -16.96 6.91
CA HIS A 36 -2.34 -15.95 7.82
C HIS A 36 -3.65 -15.32 7.31
N LEU A 37 -3.87 -15.28 6.00
CA LEU A 37 -5.05 -14.67 5.39
C LEU A 37 -6.04 -15.71 4.83
N GLY A 38 -5.71 -17.00 4.89
CA GLY A 38 -6.56 -18.11 4.47
C GLY A 38 -6.56 -18.37 2.97
N GLY A 39 -7.52 -19.18 2.48
CA GLY A 39 -7.55 -19.67 1.10
C GLY A 39 -7.68 -18.56 0.05
N GLY A 40 -6.58 -18.26 -0.65
CA GLY A 40 -6.45 -17.11 -1.56
C GLY A 40 -5.78 -15.89 -0.93
N GLY A 41 -5.11 -16.08 0.21
CA GLY A 41 -4.47 -15.04 1.01
C GLY A 41 -3.47 -14.21 0.23
N THR A 42 -2.75 -14.81 -0.73
CA THR A 42 -1.83 -14.10 -1.63
C THR A 42 -2.57 -13.04 -2.45
N ARG A 43 -3.75 -13.35 -2.99
CA ARG A 43 -4.55 -12.38 -3.75
C ARG A 43 -5.01 -11.24 -2.86
N LEU A 44 -5.44 -11.57 -1.64
CA LEU A 44 -5.84 -10.59 -0.65
C LEU A 44 -4.66 -9.67 -0.28
N MET A 45 -3.47 -10.22 -0.06
CA MET A 45 -2.26 -9.47 0.26
C MET A 45 -1.96 -8.43 -0.83
N TYR A 46 -1.92 -8.82 -2.10
CA TYR A 46 -1.66 -7.88 -3.20
C TYR A 46 -2.72 -6.77 -3.29
N LYS A 47 -4.01 -7.10 -3.07
CA LYS A 47 -5.07 -6.08 -3.03
C LYS A 47 -4.91 -5.13 -1.85
N ILE A 48 -4.59 -5.64 -0.66
CA ILE A 48 -4.37 -4.84 0.54
C ILE A 48 -3.17 -3.90 0.32
N LEU A 49 -2.06 -4.39 -0.23
CA LEU A 49 -0.89 -3.57 -0.55
C LEU A 49 -1.24 -2.45 -1.54
N GLY A 50 -2.01 -2.75 -2.58
CA GLY A 50 -2.48 -1.75 -3.55
C GLY A 50 -3.36 -0.68 -2.90
N ILE A 51 -4.30 -1.07 -2.04
CA ILE A 51 -5.17 -0.14 -1.30
C ILE A 51 -4.35 0.73 -0.34
N VAL A 52 -3.41 0.13 0.41
CA VAL A 52 -2.52 0.87 1.32
C VAL A 52 -1.68 1.89 0.55
N ALA A 53 -1.13 1.52 -0.60
CA ALA A 53 -0.37 2.44 -1.45
C ALA A 53 -1.21 3.64 -1.91
N ILE A 54 -2.48 3.42 -2.29
CA ILE A 54 -3.41 4.50 -2.65
C ILE A 54 -3.65 5.43 -1.45
N ILE A 55 -3.95 4.87 -0.28
CA ILE A 55 -4.22 5.64 0.94
C ILE A 55 -3.01 6.47 1.34
N LEU A 56 -1.82 5.86 1.38
CA LEU A 56 -0.58 6.56 1.73
C LEU A 56 -0.25 7.67 0.73
N SER A 57 -0.50 7.44 -0.56
CA SER A 57 -0.33 8.47 -1.58
C SER A 57 -1.26 9.67 -1.35
N LEU A 58 -2.55 9.42 -1.09
CA LEU A 58 -3.53 10.46 -0.76
C LEU A 58 -3.15 11.22 0.52
N MET A 59 -2.73 10.51 1.56
CA MET A 59 -2.25 11.13 2.80
C MET A 59 -0.99 11.97 2.57
N GLY A 60 -0.09 11.52 1.70
CA GLY A 60 1.12 12.27 1.31
C GLY A 60 0.79 13.53 0.52
N MET A 61 -0.16 13.45 -0.43
CA MET A 61 -0.61 14.58 -1.24
C MET A 61 -1.33 15.66 -0.43
N THR A 62 -2.09 15.26 0.60
CA THR A 62 -2.81 16.17 1.51
C THR A 62 -1.93 16.73 2.63
N GLY A 63 -0.67 16.27 2.74
CA GLY A 63 0.23 16.63 3.85
C GLY A 63 -0.13 15.97 5.19
N LEU A 64 -1.22 15.21 5.26
CA LEU A 64 -1.66 14.48 6.46
C LEU A 64 -0.60 13.46 6.91
N LEU A 65 0.07 12.82 5.97
CA LEU A 65 1.09 11.80 6.26
C LEU A 65 2.23 12.37 7.12
N GLY A 66 2.71 13.58 6.82
CA GLY A 66 3.71 14.26 7.63
C GLY A 66 3.19 14.57 9.04
N SER A 67 1.95 15.04 9.15
CA SER A 67 1.33 15.33 10.45
C SER A 67 1.14 14.10 11.32
N VAL A 68 0.79 12.95 10.73
CA VAL A 68 0.63 11.68 11.42
C VAL A 68 1.98 11.15 11.88
N ILE A 69 3.00 11.18 11.02
CA ILE A 69 4.35 10.73 11.37
C ILE A 69 4.90 11.52 12.55
N VAL A 70 4.81 12.85 12.52
CA VAL A 70 5.30 13.69 13.62
C VAL A 70 4.51 13.42 14.92
N LYS A 71 3.20 13.24 14.86
CA LYS A 71 2.39 12.95 16.06
C LYS A 71 2.66 11.57 16.66
N VAL A 72 2.87 10.55 15.83
CA VAL A 72 3.07 9.16 16.27
C VAL A 72 4.53 8.95 16.68
N PHE A 73 5.47 9.40 15.86
CA PHE A 73 6.90 9.11 16.00
C PHE A 73 7.73 10.29 16.51
N GLY A 74 7.21 11.51 16.57
CA GLY A 74 7.95 12.68 17.09
C GLY A 74 8.49 12.44 18.50
N ARG A 75 7.69 11.77 19.35
CA ARG A 75 8.11 11.39 20.71
C ARG A 75 9.38 10.53 20.75
N LEU A 76 9.69 9.77 19.70
CA LEU A 76 10.94 8.99 19.63
C LEU A 76 12.16 9.85 19.32
N PHE A 77 11.95 11.03 18.71
CA PHE A 77 13.00 11.97 18.34
C PHE A 77 13.07 13.21 19.25
N GLY A 78 12.30 13.23 20.34
CA GLY A 78 12.33 14.32 21.33
C GLY A 78 11.65 15.62 20.87
N ILE A 79 10.75 15.54 19.89
CA ILE A 79 9.93 16.63 19.33
C ILE A 79 8.44 16.28 19.46
#